data_AF-A0A844QJP5-F1
#
_entry.id   AF-A0A844QJP5-F1
#
_cell.length_a   1.000
_cell.length_b   1.000
_cell.length_c   1.000
_cell.angle_alpha   90.00
_cell.angle_beta   90.00
_cell.angle_gamma   90.00
#
_symmetry.space_group_name_H-M   'P 1'
#
loop_
_entity.id
_entity.type
_entity.pdbx_description
1 polymer ?
#
loop_
_entity_poly.entity_id
_entity_poly.type
_entity_poly.pdbx_seq_one_letter_code
_entity_poly.pdbx_strand_id
1 'polypeptide(L)'
;MTRLLMRTSAAALLAVFAVGSAHAGARIDKIGIAREGIDLAPVHVRATQDGYAGFANNSHRFTVRLFAKGRGNNNIHRVGIGNRNGMDLIEVTAGRWHYTQRTPDDGWGVYKTSRSFTADMRQVDWVVTPGKLCRDNLDQRVRAGMARSQVLSREWTLSAKAVLRFYAAASSPSKIRNGRVAGNSEQRIATLFYPVNVVCQAH
;
A
#
# COMPACT_ATOMS: atom_id res chain seq x y z
N MET A 1 19.47 24.48 37.34
CA MET A 1 20.31 23.88 36.29
C MET A 1 19.98 22.40 36.18
N THR A 2 19.65 21.95 34.95
CA THR A 2 19.85 20.56 34.44
C THR A 2 18.89 19.47 34.96
N ARG A 3 18.11 18.68 34.18
CA ARG A 3 17.76 18.58 32.75
C ARG A 3 16.42 17.81 32.68
N LEU A 4 15.45 18.33 31.92
CA LEU A 4 14.19 17.64 31.59
C LEU A 4 14.45 16.63 30.45
N LEU A 5 14.34 15.33 30.73
CA LEU A 5 14.39 14.28 29.70
C LEU A 5 12.99 14.07 29.11
N MET A 6 12.75 14.76 28.01
CA MET A 6 11.57 14.63 27.17
C MET A 6 11.62 13.28 26.43
N ARG A 7 10.86 12.29 26.92
CA ARG A 7 10.65 11.03 26.19
C ARG A 7 9.48 11.20 25.23
N THR A 8 9.79 11.35 23.95
CA THR A 8 8.83 11.29 22.85
C THR A 8 8.35 9.86 22.68
N SER A 9 7.15 9.57 23.16
CA SER A 9 6.48 8.28 22.95
C SER A 9 6.01 8.17 21.49
N ALA A 10 6.73 7.39 20.69
CA ALA A 10 6.27 6.98 19.36
C ALA A 10 5.09 6.01 19.51
N ALA A 11 3.91 6.42 19.04
CA ALA A 11 2.73 5.57 18.98
C ALA A 11 2.94 4.44 17.95
N ALA A 12 3.25 3.25 18.43
CA ALA A 12 3.25 2.02 17.63
C ALA A 12 1.81 1.52 17.49
N LEU A 13 1.22 1.68 16.30
CA LEU A 13 -0.06 1.05 15.94
C LEU A 13 0.14 -0.47 15.85
N LEU A 14 -0.35 -1.19 16.86
CA LEU A 14 -0.42 -2.65 16.88
C LEU A 14 -1.44 -3.15 15.84
N ALA A 15 -0.99 -3.97 14.90
CA ALA A 15 -1.86 -4.69 13.98
C ALA A 15 -2.57 -5.85 14.71
N VAL A 16 -3.89 -5.94 14.56
CA VAL A 16 -4.73 -7.02 15.12
C VAL A 16 -4.54 -8.29 14.28
N PHE A 17 -4.15 -9.39 14.92
CA PHE A 17 -4.08 -10.72 14.30
C PHE A 17 -5.40 -11.47 14.52
N ALA A 18 -6.12 -11.80 13.44
CA ALA A 18 -7.22 -12.77 13.51
C ALA A 18 -6.62 -14.18 13.68
N VAL A 19 -7.00 -14.87 14.76
CA VAL A 19 -6.60 -16.25 15.03
C VAL A 19 -7.59 -17.17 14.31
N GLY A 20 -7.13 -17.76 13.20
CA GLY A 20 -7.84 -18.82 12.48
C GLY A 20 -7.32 -20.21 12.85
N SER A 21 -8.22 -21.19 12.83
CA SER A 21 -8.07 -22.58 13.25
C SER A 21 -6.85 -23.29 12.64
N ALA A 22 -6.21 -24.10 13.48
CA ALA A 22 -4.98 -24.82 13.20
C ALA A 22 -5.18 -26.01 12.24
N HIS A 23 -5.14 -25.80 10.92
CA HIS A 23 -4.83 -26.89 9.99
C HIS A 23 -3.34 -27.21 10.04
N ALA A 24 -2.97 -28.50 10.05
CA ALA A 24 -1.60 -28.99 9.86
C ALA A 24 -1.06 -28.77 8.42
N GLY A 25 -1.65 -27.82 7.70
CA GLY A 25 -1.21 -27.33 6.40
C GLY A 25 -0.10 -26.29 6.52
N ALA A 26 0.48 -25.92 5.39
CA ALA A 26 1.53 -24.91 5.33
C ALA A 26 1.12 -23.65 6.07
N ARG A 27 2.05 -23.03 6.82
CA ARG A 27 1.76 -21.82 7.58
C ARG A 27 2.68 -20.65 7.30
N ILE A 28 2.14 -19.44 7.40
CA ILE A 28 2.84 -18.16 7.40
C ILE A 28 2.97 -17.68 8.84
N ASP A 29 4.20 -17.63 9.35
CA ASP A 29 4.52 -17.14 10.70
C ASP A 29 4.24 -15.64 10.80
N LYS A 30 4.75 -14.87 9.84
CA LYS A 30 4.67 -13.42 9.85
C LYS A 30 4.57 -12.88 8.42
N ILE A 31 3.80 -11.81 8.27
CA ILE A 31 3.65 -11.04 7.02
C ILE A 31 3.55 -9.56 7.38
N GLY A 32 4.15 -8.69 6.57
CA GLY A 32 4.14 -7.26 6.81
C GLY A 32 4.57 -6.46 5.59
N ILE A 33 4.05 -5.25 5.52
CA ILE A 33 4.42 -4.23 4.54
C ILE A 33 4.53 -2.91 5.31
N ALA A 34 5.61 -2.17 5.08
CA ALA A 34 5.83 -0.87 5.69
C ALA A 34 6.30 0.12 4.62
N ARG A 35 6.03 1.40 4.82
CA ARG A 35 6.61 2.46 4.00
C ARG A 35 8.12 2.45 4.17
N GLU A 36 8.85 2.68 3.09
CA GLU A 36 10.29 2.82 3.12
C GLU A 36 10.73 3.97 2.22
N GLY A 37 11.61 4.83 2.73
CA GLY A 37 12.03 6.04 2.04
C GLY A 37 11.02 7.20 2.10
N ILE A 38 11.31 8.24 1.31
CA ILE A 38 10.52 9.46 1.17
C ILE A 38 9.97 9.49 -0.26
N ASP A 39 8.68 9.81 -0.41
CA ASP A 39 8.10 10.02 -1.74
C ASP A 39 8.58 11.36 -2.28
N LEU A 40 9.36 11.31 -3.36
CA LEU A 40 9.97 12.50 -3.93
C LEU A 40 9.00 13.31 -4.80
N ALA A 41 7.91 12.70 -5.28
CA ALA A 41 6.97 13.33 -6.20
C ALA A 41 5.54 13.29 -5.65
N PRO A 42 4.88 14.45 -5.42
CA PRO A 42 3.49 14.46 -5.01
C PRO A 42 2.54 14.04 -6.14
N VAL A 43 1.30 13.78 -5.76
CA VAL A 43 0.20 13.53 -6.69
C VAL A 43 -0.49 14.84 -7.01
N HIS A 44 -0.50 15.22 -8.27
CA HIS A 44 -1.11 16.47 -8.72
C HIS A 44 -2.53 16.22 -9.22
N VAL A 45 -3.45 17.09 -8.82
CA VAL A 45 -4.83 17.13 -9.31
C VAL A 45 -5.01 18.46 -10.05
N ARG A 46 -5.53 18.39 -11.28
CA ARG A 46 -5.74 19.58 -12.10
C ARG A 46 -6.97 20.34 -11.63
N ALA A 47 -6.86 21.66 -11.61
CA ALA A 47 -8.03 22.51 -11.52
C ALA A 47 -8.70 22.65 -12.89
N THR A 48 -10.01 22.86 -12.87
CA THR A 48 -10.86 23.20 -14.00
C THR A 48 -11.73 24.41 -13.59
N GLN A 49 -12.42 25.03 -14.55
CA GLN A 49 -13.37 26.11 -14.25
C GLN A 49 -14.42 25.65 -13.20
N ASP A 50 -14.80 24.37 -13.26
CA ASP A 50 -15.77 23.73 -12.35
C ASP A 50 -15.15 23.06 -11.12
N GLY A 51 -13.88 23.32 -10.78
CA GLY A 51 -13.25 22.87 -9.54
C GLY A 51 -12.00 22.02 -9.75
N TYR A 52 -11.98 20.78 -9.24
CA TYR A 52 -10.83 19.87 -9.35
C TYR A 52 -11.22 18.54 -9.98
N ALA A 53 -10.53 18.18 -11.07
CA ALA A 53 -10.79 16.96 -11.83
C ALA A 53 -9.52 16.37 -12.44
N GLY A 54 -9.48 15.03 -12.49
CA GLY A 54 -8.38 14.28 -13.08
C GLY A 54 -7.06 14.38 -12.31
N PHE A 55 -6.11 13.55 -12.70
CA PHE A 55 -4.73 13.66 -12.23
C PHE A 55 -3.89 14.42 -13.25
N ALA A 56 -2.93 15.22 -12.78
CA ALA A 56 -1.99 15.91 -13.65
C ALA A 56 -0.81 15.03 -14.06
N ASN A 57 -0.29 14.24 -13.11
CA ASN A 57 0.55 13.07 -13.36
C ASN A 57 -0.32 11.81 -13.49
N ASN A 58 0.15 10.77 -14.19
CA ASN A 58 -0.62 9.52 -14.33
C ASN A 58 -0.10 8.40 -13.42
N SER A 59 1.10 8.53 -12.89
CA SER A 59 1.76 7.49 -12.11
C SER A 59 2.47 8.02 -10.87
N HIS A 60 2.65 7.14 -9.89
CA HIS A 60 3.38 7.41 -8.66
C HIS A 60 4.28 6.22 -8.32
N ARG A 61 5.53 6.50 -7.91
CA ARG A 61 6.48 5.47 -7.48
C ARG A 61 6.38 5.30 -5.98
N PHE A 62 5.98 4.11 -5.55
CA PHE A 62 5.94 3.72 -4.15
C PHE A 62 7.22 2.98 -3.78
N THR A 63 7.69 3.17 -2.54
CA THR A 63 8.79 2.37 -1.98
C THR A 63 8.37 1.78 -0.64
N VAL A 64 8.50 0.47 -0.53
CA VAL A 64 8.00 -0.29 0.62
C VAL A 64 9.00 -1.33 1.06
N ARG A 65 9.02 -1.58 2.37
CA ARG A 65 9.71 -2.72 2.97
C ARG A 65 8.74 -3.87 3.14
N LEU A 66 9.08 -5.00 2.56
CA LEU A 66 8.29 -6.23 2.62
C LEU A 66 8.87 -7.20 3.64
N PHE A 67 7.98 -7.96 4.25
CA PHE A 67 8.32 -9.00 5.18
C PHE A 67 7.34 -10.16 4.98
N ALA A 68 7.83 -11.36 4.65
CA ALA A 68 7.05 -12.59 4.73
C ALA A 68 7.94 -13.73 5.22
N LYS A 69 7.42 -14.57 6.12
CA LYS A 69 8.14 -15.73 6.67
C LYS A 69 7.18 -16.90 6.84
N GLY A 70 7.53 -18.06 6.29
CA GLY A 70 6.83 -19.31 6.57
C GLY A 70 7.12 -19.82 7.97
N ARG A 71 6.17 -20.55 8.56
CA ARG A 71 6.31 -21.16 9.90
C ARG A 71 6.91 -22.55 9.77
N GLY A 72 7.87 -22.87 10.65
CA GLY A 72 8.59 -24.13 10.59
C GLY A 72 9.36 -24.27 9.29
N ASN A 73 9.22 -25.42 8.61
CA ASN A 73 9.89 -25.70 7.34
C ASN A 73 9.06 -25.29 6.11
N ASN A 74 8.13 -24.33 6.23
CA ASN A 74 7.35 -23.85 5.08
C ASN A 74 8.07 -22.68 4.40
N ASN A 75 8.03 -22.65 3.07
CA ASN A 75 8.67 -21.61 2.28
C ASN A 75 7.62 -20.70 1.65
N ILE A 76 7.92 -19.38 1.65
CA ILE A 76 7.18 -18.42 0.83
C ILE A 76 7.53 -18.71 -0.63
N HIS A 77 6.54 -19.05 -1.44
CA HIS A 77 6.76 -19.39 -2.86
C HIS A 77 6.18 -18.34 -3.82
N ARG A 78 5.37 -17.42 -3.30
CA ARG A 78 4.71 -16.40 -4.10
C ARG A 78 4.38 -15.18 -3.26
N VAL A 79 4.66 -14.01 -3.81
CA VAL A 79 4.29 -12.72 -3.22
C VAL A 79 3.82 -11.73 -4.28
N GLY A 80 3.03 -10.74 -3.86
CA GLY A 80 2.67 -9.61 -4.71
C GLY A 80 2.22 -8.39 -3.92
N ILE A 81 2.27 -7.23 -4.56
CA ILE A 81 1.70 -5.97 -4.08
C ILE A 81 0.64 -5.52 -5.07
N GLY A 82 -0.58 -5.27 -4.60
CA GLY A 82 -1.70 -4.90 -5.46
C GLY A 82 -2.83 -4.19 -4.72
N ASN A 83 -3.91 -3.95 -5.46
CA ASN A 83 -5.14 -3.32 -4.99
C ASN A 83 -6.26 -4.36 -4.87
N ARG A 84 -7.27 -4.12 -4.02
CA ARG A 84 -8.33 -5.12 -3.73
C ARG A 84 -9.04 -5.60 -5.00
N ASN A 85 -9.37 -4.65 -5.87
CA ASN A 85 -10.16 -4.89 -7.07
C ASN A 85 -9.38 -5.60 -8.19
N GLY A 86 -8.11 -5.92 -7.95
CA GLY A 86 -7.22 -6.58 -8.89
C GLY A 86 -6.55 -7.83 -8.36
N MET A 87 -6.65 -8.15 -7.07
CA MET A 87 -5.97 -9.33 -6.54
C MET A 87 -6.84 -10.57 -6.77
N ASP A 88 -6.47 -11.40 -7.74
CA ASP A 88 -6.83 -12.81 -7.70
C ASP A 88 -5.98 -13.48 -6.62
N LEU A 89 -6.63 -13.87 -5.53
CA LEU A 89 -5.98 -14.51 -4.38
C LEU A 89 -5.50 -15.93 -4.73
N ILE A 90 -6.13 -16.57 -5.70
CA ILE A 90 -5.77 -17.90 -6.19
C ILE A 90 -4.52 -17.77 -7.07
N GLU A 91 -4.46 -16.74 -7.91
CA GLU A 91 -3.34 -16.48 -8.80
C GLU A 91 -2.80 -15.05 -8.80
N VAL A 92 -1.67 -14.85 -8.09
CA VAL A 92 -0.91 -13.59 -8.14
C VAL A 92 -0.41 -13.24 -9.56
N THR A 93 -0.41 -14.18 -10.50
CA THR A 93 -0.06 -13.89 -11.91
C THR A 93 -1.24 -13.41 -12.76
N ALA A 94 -2.49 -13.61 -12.32
CA ALA A 94 -3.68 -13.27 -13.09
C ALA A 94 -4.29 -11.90 -12.70
N GLY A 95 -3.92 -11.37 -11.54
CA GLY A 95 -4.46 -10.12 -11.01
C GLY A 95 -3.79 -8.83 -11.51
N ARG A 96 -4.43 -7.66 -11.28
CA ARG A 96 -3.80 -6.34 -11.39
C ARG A 96 -2.90 -6.09 -10.17
N TRP A 97 -1.67 -6.59 -10.28
CA TRP A 97 -0.61 -6.38 -9.32
C TRP A 97 0.35 -5.29 -9.80
N HIS A 98 0.82 -4.46 -8.89
CA HIS A 98 1.89 -3.50 -9.17
C HIS A 98 3.27 -4.16 -9.11
N TYR A 99 3.37 -5.27 -8.39
CA TYR A 99 4.57 -6.07 -8.25
C TYR A 99 4.20 -7.52 -7.95
N THR A 100 4.91 -8.47 -8.56
CA THR A 100 4.79 -9.90 -8.24
C THR A 100 6.17 -10.54 -8.26
N GLN A 101 6.33 -11.57 -7.44
CA GLN A 101 7.51 -12.42 -7.50
C GLN A 101 7.09 -13.85 -7.14
N ARG A 102 7.51 -14.80 -7.99
CA ARG A 102 7.64 -16.20 -7.58
C ARG A 102 9.02 -16.32 -6.95
N THR A 103 9.06 -16.67 -5.66
CA THR A 103 10.34 -16.82 -4.96
C THR A 103 10.92 -18.20 -5.30
N PRO A 104 12.16 -18.29 -5.78
CA PRO A 104 12.80 -19.58 -5.95
C PRO A 104 13.06 -20.19 -4.57
N ASP A 105 12.71 -21.48 -4.49
CA ASP A 105 13.00 -22.58 -3.57
C ASP A 105 13.21 -22.39 -2.05
N ASP A 106 13.55 -21.22 -1.51
CA ASP A 106 14.06 -21.14 -0.14
C ASP A 106 13.24 -20.27 0.81
N GLY A 107 12.16 -19.64 0.35
CA GLY A 107 11.26 -18.89 1.24
C GLY A 107 11.84 -17.63 1.91
N TRP A 108 13.13 -17.36 1.75
CA TRP A 108 13.86 -16.19 2.29
C TRP A 108 13.78 -14.94 1.42
N GLY A 109 13.38 -15.06 0.15
CA GLY A 109 13.49 -13.99 -0.85
C GLY A 109 12.69 -12.70 -0.59
N VAL A 110 11.87 -12.65 0.46
CA VAL A 110 11.01 -11.49 0.79
C VAL A 110 11.13 -11.08 2.27
N TYR A 111 12.09 -11.66 3.00
CA TYR A 111 12.32 -11.28 4.39
C TYR A 111 13.11 -9.96 4.44
N LYS A 112 12.45 -8.88 4.89
CA LYS A 112 13.02 -7.52 5.05
C LYS A 112 13.58 -6.95 3.74
N THR A 113 12.88 -7.17 2.63
CA THR A 113 13.30 -6.70 1.30
C THR A 113 12.67 -5.36 0.97
N SER A 114 13.48 -4.38 0.58
CA SER A 114 13.02 -3.11 0.00
C SER A 114 12.58 -3.30 -1.44
N ARG A 115 11.42 -2.75 -1.81
CA ARG A 115 10.88 -2.80 -3.17
C ARG A 115 10.32 -1.44 -3.56
N SER A 116 10.68 -0.99 -4.77
CA SER A 116 10.01 0.12 -5.42
C SER A 116 9.18 -0.37 -6.60
N PHE A 117 8.03 0.24 -6.83
CA PHE A 117 7.21 0.00 -8.01
C PHE A 117 6.47 1.28 -8.41
N THR A 118 6.19 1.43 -9.70
CA THR A 118 5.42 2.54 -10.25
C THR A 118 4.01 2.05 -10.57
N ALA A 119 2.99 2.72 -10.05
CA ALA A 119 1.59 2.39 -10.32
C ALA A 119 0.87 3.55 -11.02
N ASP A 120 -0.05 3.21 -11.93
CA ASP A 120 -1.02 4.18 -12.46
C ASP A 120 -1.98 4.59 -11.32
N MET A 121 -2.08 5.90 -11.08
CA MET A 121 -2.85 6.43 -9.96
C MET A 121 -4.36 6.19 -10.07
N ARG A 122 -4.87 5.96 -11.29
CA ARG A 122 -6.26 5.56 -11.53
C ARG A 122 -6.52 4.12 -11.12
N GLN A 123 -5.48 3.30 -11.06
CA GLN A 123 -5.58 1.92 -10.65
C GLN A 123 -5.38 1.76 -9.15
N VAL A 124 -4.65 2.66 -8.48
CA VAL A 124 -4.41 2.69 -7.02
C VAL A 124 -5.72 2.80 -6.23
N ASP A 125 -5.89 1.94 -5.22
CA ASP A 125 -6.96 2.09 -4.24
C ASP A 125 -6.63 3.26 -3.29
N TRP A 126 -7.61 4.11 -3.01
CA TRP A 126 -7.45 5.25 -2.10
C TRP A 126 -8.48 5.17 -0.98
N VAL A 127 -8.13 5.61 0.24
CA VAL A 127 -9.12 5.83 1.31
C VAL A 127 -10.09 6.94 0.89
N VAL A 128 -9.54 8.05 0.40
CA VAL A 128 -10.24 9.12 -0.31
C VAL A 128 -9.39 9.46 -1.52
N THR A 129 -10.00 9.50 -2.71
CA THR A 129 -9.26 9.78 -3.94
C THR A 129 -8.70 11.20 -3.91
N PRO A 130 -7.50 11.46 -4.46
CA PRO A 130 -6.90 12.80 -4.48
C PRO A 130 -7.83 13.85 -5.11
N GLY A 131 -8.54 13.50 -6.18
CA GLY A 131 -9.54 14.38 -6.80
C GLY A 131 -10.69 14.75 -5.85
N LYS A 132 -11.22 13.77 -5.09
CA LYS A 132 -12.24 14.07 -4.08
C LYS A 132 -11.66 14.93 -2.94
N LEU A 133 -10.45 14.62 -2.49
CA LEU A 133 -9.77 15.39 -1.43
C LEU A 133 -9.62 16.87 -1.80
N CYS A 134 -9.23 17.18 -3.05
CA CYS A 134 -9.13 18.56 -3.51
C CYS A 134 -10.50 19.26 -3.62
N ARG A 135 -11.54 18.57 -4.08
CA ARG A 135 -12.91 19.12 -4.10
C ARG A 135 -13.46 19.37 -2.70
N ASP A 136 -13.24 18.45 -1.77
CA ASP A 136 -13.67 18.61 -0.37
C ASP A 136 -12.96 19.81 0.28
N ASN A 137 -11.67 20.03 0.00
CA ASN A 137 -10.95 21.23 0.44
C ASN A 137 -11.53 22.50 -0.21
N LEU A 138 -11.85 22.49 -1.51
CA LEU A 138 -12.50 23.62 -2.17
C LEU A 138 -13.81 23.99 -1.45
N ASP A 139 -14.68 23.02 -1.25
CA ASP A 139 -15.97 23.22 -0.58
C ASP A 139 -15.79 23.72 0.85
N GLN A 140 -14.81 23.18 1.59
CA GLN A 140 -14.50 23.62 2.95
C GLN A 140 -14.07 25.09 2.99
N ARG A 141 -13.20 25.53 2.06
CA ARG A 141 -12.71 26.91 1.99
C ARG A 141 -13.81 27.89 1.57
N VAL A 142 -14.67 27.48 0.64
CA VAL A 142 -15.84 28.28 0.24
C VAL A 142 -16.81 28.44 1.40
N ARG A 143 -17.11 27.36 2.14
CA ARG A 143 -17.94 27.43 3.36
C ARG A 143 -17.33 28.31 4.46
N ALA A 144 -16.00 28.40 4.50
CA ALA A 144 -15.27 29.30 5.39
C ALA A 144 -15.22 30.76 4.90
N GLY A 145 -15.90 31.10 3.80
CA GLY A 145 -16.07 32.47 3.31
C GLY A 145 -15.09 32.89 2.20
N MET A 146 -14.21 32.00 1.72
CA MET A 146 -13.34 32.33 0.58
C MET A 146 -14.12 32.29 -0.73
N ALA A 147 -13.88 33.25 -1.62
CA ALA A 147 -14.42 33.17 -2.98
C ALA A 147 -13.82 31.96 -3.70
N ARG A 148 -14.65 31.24 -4.48
CA ARG A 148 -14.22 30.06 -5.24
C ARG A 148 -12.98 30.33 -6.11
N SER A 149 -12.97 31.46 -6.81
CA SER A 149 -11.84 31.91 -7.64
C SER A 149 -10.55 32.12 -6.84
N GLN A 150 -10.65 32.62 -5.61
CA GLN A 150 -9.51 32.78 -4.71
C GLN A 150 -8.95 31.43 -4.24
N VAL A 151 -9.80 30.43 -4.04
CA VAL A 151 -9.35 29.09 -3.67
C VAL A 151 -8.64 28.42 -4.84
N LEU A 152 -9.20 28.54 -6.05
CA LEU A 152 -8.64 27.94 -7.27
C LEU A 152 -7.38 28.64 -7.78
N SER A 153 -7.14 29.91 -7.43
CA SER A 153 -5.91 30.62 -7.82
C SER A 153 -4.69 30.27 -6.96
N ARG A 154 -4.83 29.35 -6.01
CA ARG A 154 -3.77 28.95 -5.08
C ARG A 154 -3.57 27.44 -5.10
N GLU A 155 -2.32 27.03 -4.91
CA GLU A 155 -2.02 25.62 -4.69
C GLU A 155 -2.32 25.21 -3.24
N TRP A 156 -2.90 24.03 -3.09
CA TRP A 156 -3.15 23.43 -1.78
C TRP A 156 -2.44 22.08 -1.68
N THR A 157 -1.61 21.93 -0.65
CA THR A 157 -0.99 20.64 -0.33
C THR A 157 -1.80 19.94 0.75
N LEU A 158 -2.30 18.75 0.42
CA LEU A 158 -3.13 17.89 1.27
C LEU A 158 -2.46 16.50 1.41
N SER A 159 -2.94 15.68 2.34
CA SER A 159 -2.43 14.32 2.53
C SER A 159 -3.52 13.29 2.24
N ALA A 160 -3.28 12.41 1.27
CA ALA A 160 -4.12 11.26 0.98
C ALA A 160 -3.47 9.97 1.50
N LYS A 161 -4.23 8.88 1.52
CA LYS A 161 -3.72 7.54 1.85
C LYS A 161 -4.04 6.57 0.72
N ALA A 162 -3.02 6.09 0.03
CA ALA A 162 -3.12 4.96 -0.88
C ALA A 162 -3.20 3.66 -0.08
N VAL A 163 -3.97 2.69 -0.55
CA VAL A 163 -4.19 1.41 0.12
C VAL A 163 -3.42 0.33 -0.63
N LEU A 164 -2.25 -0.03 -0.12
CA LEU A 164 -1.40 -1.06 -0.69
C LEU A 164 -1.62 -2.38 0.06
N ARG A 165 -1.84 -3.47 -0.67
CA ARG A 165 -1.98 -4.80 -0.08
C ARG A 165 -0.85 -5.69 -0.52
N PHE A 166 -0.17 -6.27 0.46
CA PHE A 166 0.90 -7.23 0.27
C PHE A 166 0.37 -8.63 0.52
N TYR A 167 0.42 -9.47 -0.51
CA TYR A 167 0.04 -10.87 -0.46
C TYR A 167 1.27 -11.75 -0.36
N ALA A 168 1.16 -12.82 0.42
CA ALA A 168 2.12 -13.91 0.42
C ALA A 168 1.42 -15.26 0.49
N ALA A 169 1.98 -16.26 -0.20
CA ALA A 169 1.58 -17.65 -0.08
C ALA A 169 2.75 -18.53 0.36
N ALA A 170 2.48 -19.44 1.30
CA ALA A 170 3.45 -20.40 1.81
C ALA A 170 2.99 -21.83 1.53
N SER A 171 3.94 -22.69 1.17
CA SER A 171 3.72 -24.14 1.09
C SER A 171 4.95 -24.89 1.60
N SER A 172 4.86 -26.20 1.75
CA SER A 172 6.04 -26.99 2.11
C SER A 172 6.99 -27.10 0.90
N PRO A 173 8.31 -27.22 1.11
CA PRO A 173 9.31 -27.29 0.03
C PRO A 173 9.01 -28.41 -0.98
N SER A 174 8.56 -29.58 -0.50
CA SER A 174 8.20 -30.70 -1.37
C SER A 174 7.00 -30.39 -2.28
N LYS A 175 6.01 -29.65 -1.78
CA LYS A 175 4.84 -29.24 -2.58
C LYS A 175 5.21 -28.17 -3.58
N ILE A 176 6.09 -27.23 -3.21
CA ILE A 176 6.62 -26.19 -4.11
C ILE A 176 7.37 -26.83 -5.27
N ARG A 177 8.37 -27.69 -4.98
CA ARG A 177 9.18 -28.36 -6.01
C ARG A 177 8.34 -29.21 -6.96
N ASN A 178 7.31 -29.88 -6.45
CA ASN A 178 6.43 -30.73 -7.26
C ASN A 178 5.27 -29.96 -7.92
N GLY A 179 5.21 -28.63 -7.80
CA GLY A 179 4.11 -27.81 -8.34
C GLY A 179 2.75 -28.02 -7.67
N ARG A 180 2.68 -28.78 -6.57
CA ARG A 180 1.44 -29.17 -5.87
C ARG A 180 1.03 -28.15 -4.81
N VAL A 181 1.09 -26.86 -5.15
CA VAL A 181 0.80 -25.75 -4.22
C VAL A 181 -0.69 -25.38 -4.17
N ALA A 182 -1.46 -25.70 -5.21
CA ALA A 182 -2.91 -25.47 -5.25
C ALA A 182 -3.63 -26.26 -4.15
N GLY A 183 -4.47 -25.59 -3.36
CA GLY A 183 -5.16 -26.18 -2.20
C GLY A 183 -4.25 -26.60 -1.03
N ASN A 184 -2.92 -26.46 -1.17
CA ASN A 184 -1.91 -26.88 -0.18
C ASN A 184 -1.07 -25.70 0.32
N SER A 185 -1.54 -24.47 0.11
CA SER A 185 -0.85 -23.25 0.50
C SER A 185 -1.71 -22.42 1.44
N GLU A 186 -1.11 -21.90 2.51
CA GLU A 186 -1.71 -20.78 3.22
C GLU A 186 -1.44 -19.50 2.44
N GLN A 187 -2.45 -18.63 2.40
CA GLN A 187 -2.38 -17.30 1.80
C GLN A 187 -2.71 -16.27 2.87
N ARG A 188 -1.93 -15.20 2.94
CA ARG A 188 -2.21 -14.06 3.85
C ARG A 188 -2.00 -12.74 3.14
N ILE A 189 -2.70 -11.73 3.64
CA ILE A 189 -2.61 -10.35 3.17
C ILE A 189 -2.26 -9.44 4.34
N ALA A 190 -1.31 -8.53 4.13
CA ALA A 190 -1.06 -7.37 4.98
C ALA A 190 -1.46 -6.10 4.22
N THR A 191 -2.00 -5.09 4.92
CA THR A 191 -2.41 -3.82 4.32
C THR A 191 -1.58 -2.68 4.86
N LEU A 192 -1.14 -1.78 3.99
CA LEU A 192 -0.48 -0.52 4.31
C LEU A 192 -1.32 0.66 3.79
N PHE A 193 -1.65 1.58 4.69
CA PHE A 193 -2.18 2.90 4.33
C PHE A 193 -1.01 3.85 4.10
N TYR A 194 -0.59 3.93 2.84
CA TYR A 194 0.59 4.68 2.42
C TYR A 194 0.25 6.17 2.31
N PRO A 195 0.83 7.06 3.14
CA PRO A 195 0.57 8.49 3.05
C PRO A 195 1.19 9.06 1.77
N VAL A 196 0.43 9.86 1.03
CA VAL A 196 0.85 10.50 -0.21
C VAL A 196 0.50 11.97 -0.16
N ASN A 197 1.47 12.84 -0.49
CA ASN A 197 1.22 14.26 -0.64
C ASN A 197 0.42 14.52 -1.92
N VAL A 198 -0.66 15.27 -1.81
CA VAL A 198 -1.53 15.66 -2.92
C VAL A 198 -1.42 17.17 -3.11
N VAL A 199 -1.14 17.61 -4.31
CA VAL A 199 -1.16 19.02 -4.70
C VAL A 199 -2.38 19.28 -5.56
N CYS A 200 -3.30 20.09 -5.04
CA CYS A 200 -4.40 20.65 -5.80
C CYS A 200 -3.86 21.88 -6.54
N GLN A 201 -3.62 21.74 -7.84
CA GLN A 201 -2.94 22.78 -8.63
C GLN A 201 -3.82 24.02 -8.78
N ALA A 202 -3.19 25.19 -8.94
CA ALA A 202 -3.93 26.39 -9.29
C ALA A 202 -4.51 26.29 -10.72
N HIS A 203 -5.61 27.00 -10.96
CA HIS A 203 -6.22 27.21 -12.29
C HIS A 203 -5.69 28.50 -12.94
#